data_AF-A0AA37BQQ8-F1
#
_entry.id   AF-A0AA37BQQ8-F1
#
_cell.length_a   1.000
_cell.length_b   1.000
_cell.length_c   1.000
_cell.angle_alpha   90.00
_cell.angle_beta   90.00
_cell.angle_gamma   90.00
#
_symmetry.space_group_name_H-M   'P 1'
#
loop_
_entity.id
_entity.type
_entity.pdbx_description
1 polymer ?
#
loop_
_entity_poly.entity_id
_entity_poly.type
_entity_poly.pdbx_seq_one_letter_code
_entity_poly.pdbx_strand_id
1 'polypeptide(L)' 'MEFRVEDFPEEQGFQLRLQIALLINAKNIMAVSERPERFQKYIEERRRKIREIVQSDGNFVVYYGGREIYRSCD' A
#
# COMPACT_ATOMS: atom_id res chain seq x y z
N MET A 1 13.20 -1.13 6.10
CA MET A 1 12.52 -0.66 7.32
C MET A 1 11.26 -1.49 7.50
N GLU A 2 10.85 -1.76 8.74
CA GLU A 2 9.63 -2.52 9.03
C GLU A 2 8.67 -1.64 9.82
N PHE A 3 7.39 -1.68 9.43
CA PHE A 3 6.31 -0.97 10.09
C PHE A 3 5.24 -1.97 10.50
N ARG A 4 4.72 -1.88 11.74
CA ARG A 4 3.54 -2.63 12.17
C ARG A 4 2.36 -1.67 12.21
N VAL A 5 1.23 -2.06 11.63
CA VAL A 5 0.03 -1.22 11.60
C VAL A 5 -0.44 -0.86 13.01
N GLU A 6 -0.21 -1.75 13.98
CA GLU A 6 -0.54 -1.60 15.39
C GLU A 6 0.26 -0.48 16.09
N ASP A 7 1.37 -0.04 15.51
CA ASP A 7 2.20 1.05 16.04
C ASP A 7 1.68 2.44 15.64
N PHE A 8 0.72 2.51 14.72
CA PHE A 8 0.10 3.77 14.28
C PHE A 8 -1.15 4.09 15.10
N PRO A 9 -1.52 5.39 15.22
CA PRO A 9 -2.85 5.77 15.67
C PRO A 9 -3.95 5.05 14.88
N GLU A 10 -5.04 4.66 15.53
CA GLU A 10 -6.09 3.80 14.94
C GLU A 10 -6.53 4.26 13.55
N GLU A 11 -6.80 5.56 13.38
CA GLU A 11 -7.21 6.12 12.10
C GLU A 11 -6.11 6.01 11.04
N GLN A 12 -4.86 6.29 11.38
CA GLN A 12 -3.73 6.14 10.45
C GLN A 12 -3.49 4.66 10.09
N GLY A 13 -3.58 3.76 11.06
CA GLY A 13 -3.47 2.32 10.83
C GLY A 13 -4.60 1.77 9.96
N PHE A 14 -5.83 2.28 10.13
CA PHE A 14 -6.94 2.00 9.22
C PHE A 14 -6.66 2.53 7.81
N GLN A 15 -6.25 3.79 7.68
CA GLN A 15 -5.94 4.38 6.37
C GLN A 15 -4.81 3.63 5.65
N LEU A 16 -3.76 3.22 6.37
CA LEU A 16 -2.65 2.44 5.82
C LEU A 16 -3.15 1.12 5.23
N ARG A 17 -3.93 0.35 5.99
CA ARG A 17 -4.54 -0.89 5.51
C ARG A 17 -5.47 -0.67 4.32
N LEU A 18 -6.27 0.40 4.35
CA LEU A 18 -7.17 0.75 3.26
C LEU A 18 -6.39 1.05 1.97
N GLN A 19 -5.35 1.88 2.02
CA GLN A 19 -4.56 2.20 0.83
C GLN A 19 -3.85 0.96 0.26
N ILE A 20 -3.34 0.07 1.12
CA ILE A 20 -2.72 -1.20 0.71
C ILE A 20 -3.74 -2.11 0.02
N ALA A 21 -4.92 -2.30 0.61
CA ALA A 21 -5.97 -3.13 0.02
C ALA A 21 -6.41 -2.61 -1.36
N LEU A 22 -6.59 -1.28 -1.49
CA LEU A 22 -6.93 -0.64 -2.76
C LEU A 22 -5.83 -0.81 -3.81
N LEU A 23 -4.55 -0.69 -3.42
CA LEU A 23 -3.41 -0.89 -4.30
C LEU A 23 -3.36 -2.33 -4.84
N ILE A 24 -3.48 -3.33 -3.95
CA ILE A 24 -3.46 -4.75 -4.33
C ILE A 24 -4.62 -5.06 -5.26
N ASN A 25 -5.84 -4.60 -4.96
CA ASN A 25 -7.00 -4.80 -5.83
C ASN A 25 -6.79 -4.16 -7.21
N ALA A 26 -6.26 -2.93 -7.28
CA ALA A 26 -5.97 -2.28 -8.54
C ALA A 26 -4.94 -3.06 -9.37
N LYS A 27 -3.86 -3.57 -8.74
CA LYS A 27 -2.87 -4.43 -9.41
C LYS A 27 -3.50 -5.71 -9.95
N ASN A 28 -4.35 -6.37 -9.15
CA ASN A 28 -5.02 -7.61 -9.56
C ASN A 28 -5.96 -7.40 -10.75
N ILE A 29 -6.74 -6.31 -10.75
CA ILE A 29 -7.63 -5.98 -11.88
C ILE A 29 -6.80 -5.60 -13.11
N MET A 30 -5.74 -4.80 -12.93
CA MET A 30 -4.85 -4.38 -14.02
C MET A 30 -4.23 -5.59 -14.74
N ALA A 31 -3.86 -6.65 -14.01
CA ALA A 31 -3.24 -7.86 -14.56
C ALA A 31 -4.12 -8.62 -15.56
N VAL A 32 -5.44 -8.42 -15.51
CA VAL A 32 -6.42 -9.09 -16.40
C VAL A 32 -7.22 -8.11 -17.25
N SER A 33 -6.86 -6.82 -17.22
CA SER A 33 -7.57 -5.77 -17.95
C SER A 33 -7.11 -5.67 -19.40
N GLU A 34 -8.05 -5.41 -20.31
CA GLU A 34 -7.73 -5.02 -21.70
C GLU A 34 -7.07 -3.64 -21.81
N ARG A 35 -7.14 -2.82 -20.76
CA ARG A 35 -6.62 -1.44 -20.70
C ARG A 35 -5.84 -1.17 -19.40
N PRO A 36 -4.71 -1.86 -19.17
CA PRO A 36 -3.96 -1.79 -17.92
C PRO A 36 -3.38 -0.39 -17.62
N GLU A 37 -3.12 0.42 -18.64
CA GLU A 37 -2.58 1.77 -18.53
C GLU A 37 -3.46 2.71 -17.68
N ARG A 38 -4.77 2.44 -17.62
CA ARG A 38 -5.73 3.24 -16.83
C ARG A 38 -5.50 3.16 -15.32
N PHE A 39 -4.78 2.14 -14.85
CA PHE A 39 -4.55 1.91 -13.43
C PHE A 39 -3.27 2.59 -12.92
N GLN A 40 -2.36 3.00 -13.81
CA GLN A 40 -1.03 3.51 -13.44
C GLN A 40 -1.11 4.68 -12.47
N LYS A 41 -1.84 5.74 -12.85
CA LYS A 41 -2.02 6.93 -11.99
C LYS A 41 -2.64 6.58 -10.63
N TYR A 42 -3.64 5.70 -10.61
CA TYR A 42 -4.29 5.30 -9.36
C TYR A 42 -3.34 4.52 -8.45
N ILE A 43 -2.57 3.58 -9.01
CA ILE A 43 -1.55 2.79 -8.32
C ILE A 43 -0.47 3.70 -7.72
N GLU A 44 0.02 4.66 -8.50
CA GLU A 44 1.00 5.65 -8.04
C GLU A 44 0.46 6.50 -6.90
N GLU A 45 -0.78 6.97 -6.99
CA GLU A 45 -1.43 7.71 -5.91
C GLU A 45 -1.55 6.88 -4.63
N ARG A 46 -1.85 5.57 -4.73
CA ARG A 46 -1.92 4.70 -3.55
C ARG A 46 -0.54 4.51 -2.92
N ARG A 47 0.49 4.25 -3.74
CA ARG A 47 1.88 4.16 -3.28
C ARG A 47 2.33 5.43 -2.57
N ARG A 48 2.02 6.61 -3.12
CA ARG A 48 2.34 7.90 -2.50
C ARG A 48 1.68 8.05 -1.13
N LYS A 49 0.37 7.78 -1.02
CA LYS A 49 -0.35 7.86 0.26
C LYS A 49 0.21 6.90 1.31
N ILE A 50 0.60 5.68 0.91
CA ILE A 50 1.25 4.73 1.82
C ILE A 50 2.55 5.34 2.36
N ARG A 51 3.40 5.91 1.48
CA ARG A 51 4.66 6.56 1.87
C ARG A 51 4.45 7.77 2.77
N GLU A 52 3.43 8.58 2.52
CA GLU A 52 3.05 9.71 3.37
C GLU A 52 2.67 9.26 4.79
N ILE A 53 1.93 8.16 4.93
CA ILE A 53 1.53 7.62 6.24
C ILE A 53 2.75 7.05 6.99
N VAL A 54 3.61 6.27 6.32
CA VAL A 54 4.79 5.67 6.97
C VAL A 54 5.98 6.63 7.09
N GLN A 55 5.87 7.83 6.50
CA GLN A 55 6.91 8.86 6.44
C GLN A 55 8.27 8.33 5.93
N SER A 56 8.24 7.56 4.85
CA SER A 56 9.45 6.92 4.31
C SER A 56 9.51 6.87 2.78
N ASP A 57 10.60 7.41 2.24
CA ASP A 57 10.95 7.30 0.82
C ASP A 57 11.82 6.07 0.52
N GLY A 58 12.32 5.40 1.56
CA GLY A 58 13.14 4.20 1.44
C GLY A 58 12.35 2.93 1.12
N ASN A 59 13.06 1.80 1.19
CA ASN A 59 12.46 0.48 1.08
C ASN A 59 11.89 0.03 2.43
N PHE A 60 10.63 -0.41 2.43
CA PHE A 60 9.94 -0.84 3.64
C PHE A 60 8.95 -1.99 3.43
N VAL A 61 8.62 -2.63 4.54
CA VAL A 61 7.63 -3.70 4.66
C VAL A 61 6.63 -3.31 5.73
N VAL A 62 5.34 -3.55 5.48
CA VAL A 62 4.26 -3.31 6.43
C VAL A 62 3.66 -4.64 6.88
N TYR A 63 3.52 -4.80 8.19
CA TYR A 63 2.92 -5.97 8.84
C TYR A 63 1.62 -5.59 9.54
N TYR A 64 0.66 -6.53 9.59
CA TYR A 64 -0.55 -6.44 10.39
C TYR A 64 -0.89 -7.83 10.95
N GLY A 65 -1.13 -7.93 12.26
CA GLY A 65 -1.37 -9.20 12.96
C GLY A 65 -0.20 -10.18 12.82
N GLY A 66 1.03 -9.67 12.69
CA GLY A 66 2.23 -10.49 12.43
C GLY A 66 2.39 -10.99 10.99
N ARG A 67 1.50 -10.62 10.06
CA ARG A 67 1.57 -10.99 8.65
C ARG A 67 2.02 -9.82 7.78
N GLU A 68 2.94 -10.07 6.84
CA GLU A 68 3.29 -9.08 5.80
C GLU A 68 2.06 -8.80 4.92
N ILE A 69 1.71 -7.52 4.78
CA ILE A 69 0.60 -7.07 3.94
C ILE A 69 1.05 -6.19 2.77
N TYR A 70 2.28 -5.66 2.81
CA TYR A 70 2.82 -4.81 1.75
C TYR A 70 4.34 -4.71 1.79
N ARG A 71 4.94 -4.61 0.60
CA ARG A 71 6.36 -4.34 0.38
C ARG A 71 6.52 -3.25 -0.68
N SER A 72 7.37 -2.25 -0.41
CA SER A 72 7.49 -1.08 -1.29
C SER A 72 8.31 -1.31 -2.57
N CYS A 73 8.98 -2.47 -2.70
CA CYS A 73 9.98 -2.76 -3.73
C CYS A 73 9.49 -3.67 -4.86
N ASP A 74 8.18 -3.89 -4.98
CA ASP A 74 7.58 -4.60 -6.12
C ASP A 74 7.52 -3.72 -7.36
#